data_AF-A0A2A4J9L4-F1
#
_entry.id   AF-A0A2A4J9L4-F1
#
_cell.length_a   1.000
_cell.length_b   1.000
_cell.length_c   1.000
_cell.angle_alpha   90.00
_cell.angle_beta   90.00
_cell.angle_gamma   90.00
#
_symmetry.space_group_name_H-M   'P 1'
#
loop_
_entity.id
_entity.type
_entity.pdbx_description
1 polymer ?
#
loop_
_entity_poly.entity_id
_entity_poly.type
_entity_poly.pdbx_seq_one_letter_code
_entity_poly.pdbx_strand_id
1 'polypeptide(L)'
;MPKSMNVRVTTMDAELEFAIQQTTTGKQLFDQVVKTIGLREVWFFGLQYTDSKGDLTWIKLYKKVMQQDVKKENPLQFKFRAKFYPEDVADELIQEITLKLFYLQVKNAILSDEIYCPPETSVLLASYAVQARHGDHNPSVHGPGFLANDRLLPQRVTDQHKMSREEWEQSITNWWQEHRGMLREDAMMEYLKIAQDLEMYGVNYFEIRNKKNTELWLGVDALGLNIYEKDDKLTPKIGFPWSEIRNISFNDRKFIIKPIDKKAPDFVFFAPRVRVNKRILALCMGNHELYMRRRKPDTIDVQQMKAQAREEKLAKQAQREKLQLEIAARERAEKKQQEYEDRLRQMQEEMERSQANLLEAQDMIRRLEEQLRQLQAAKDELEQRQNELQAMMQRLEETKNMEAAERQKLEDEIREKQEEVSRIQQEVEIKDEETRRLQEEVEEARRKQDEAAAALAAATTPSHHHVSERGADSRADDGADGDAASDTNSDAGGGDLARGPDDLVDPVADRRTLAERNERLHNQLKALKQDLAQSRDETKETAMDKIHRENVRQGRDKYKTLREIRKGNTKRRVDQFENM
;
A
#
# COMPACT_ATOMS: atom_id res chain seq x y z
N MET A 1 -14.06 -17.22 32.95
CA MET A 1 -13.50 -16.24 31.98
C MET A 1 -14.18 -16.45 30.64
N PRO A 2 -14.33 -15.42 29.79
CA PRO A 2 -14.73 -15.59 28.39
C PRO A 2 -13.74 -16.51 27.66
N LYS A 3 -14.22 -17.42 26.82
CA LYS A 3 -13.34 -18.30 26.04
C LYS A 3 -12.79 -17.52 24.85
N SER A 4 -11.46 -17.37 24.77
CA SER A 4 -10.79 -16.77 23.62
C SER A 4 -10.70 -17.75 22.44
N MET A 5 -10.54 -17.21 21.24
CA MET A 5 -10.33 -17.95 19.99
C MET A 5 -9.17 -17.31 19.24
N ASN A 6 -8.19 -18.09 18.79
CA ASN A 6 -7.06 -17.57 18.02
C ASN A 6 -7.46 -17.40 16.54
N VAL A 7 -7.00 -16.32 15.92
CA VAL A 7 -7.18 -16.03 14.50
C VAL A 7 -5.84 -15.73 13.85
N ARG A 8 -5.67 -16.15 12.59
CA ARG A 8 -4.59 -15.70 11.70
C ARG A 8 -5.21 -14.93 10.54
N VAL A 9 -4.73 -13.73 10.29
CA VAL A 9 -5.11 -12.91 9.15
C VAL A 9 -3.90 -12.67 8.26
N THR A 10 -3.87 -13.32 7.11
CA THR A 10 -2.80 -13.16 6.10
C THR A 10 -3.18 -12.05 5.12
N THR A 11 -2.40 -10.98 5.04
CA THR A 11 -2.54 -9.94 4.00
C THR A 11 -1.89 -10.42 2.69
N MET A 12 -1.33 -9.54 1.85
CA MET A 12 -0.43 -9.93 0.76
C MET A 12 1.06 -9.86 1.16
N ASP A 13 1.38 -9.31 2.32
CA ASP A 13 2.73 -8.91 2.74
C ASP A 13 3.06 -9.18 4.22
N ALA A 14 2.08 -9.57 5.03
CA ALA A 14 2.20 -9.84 6.46
C ALA A 14 1.21 -10.93 6.92
N GLU A 15 1.49 -11.55 8.06
CA GLU A 15 0.56 -12.40 8.80
C GLU A 15 0.34 -11.83 10.20
N LEU A 16 -0.92 -11.70 10.61
CA LEU A 16 -1.31 -11.19 11.93
C LEU A 16 -1.96 -12.31 12.73
N GLU A 17 -1.34 -12.73 13.83
CA GLU A 17 -1.92 -13.67 14.79
C GLU A 17 -2.32 -12.96 16.09
N PHE A 18 -3.57 -13.15 16.51
CA PHE A 18 -4.12 -12.59 17.74
C PHE A 18 -5.32 -13.39 18.25
N ALA A 19 -5.77 -13.08 19.48
CA ALA A 19 -6.95 -13.69 20.08
C ALA A 19 -8.18 -12.76 19.99
N ILE A 20 -9.35 -13.33 19.71
CA ILE A 20 -10.65 -12.66 19.75
C ILE A 20 -11.57 -13.28 20.80
N GLN A 21 -12.63 -12.57 21.17
CA GLN A 21 -13.68 -13.07 22.04
C GLN A 21 -14.77 -13.80 21.22
N GLN A 22 -15.50 -14.73 21.82
CA GLN A 22 -16.66 -15.37 21.16
C GLN A 22 -17.75 -14.38 20.71
N THR A 23 -17.82 -13.21 21.34
CA THR A 23 -18.71 -12.09 21.04
C THR A 23 -18.24 -11.22 19.88
N THR A 24 -16.97 -11.32 19.46
CA THR A 24 -16.35 -10.42 18.48
C THR A 24 -17.09 -10.43 17.13
N THR A 25 -17.40 -9.25 16.61
CA THR A 25 -18.03 -9.05 15.30
C THR A 25 -17.02 -9.09 14.15
N GLY A 26 -17.50 -9.34 12.93
CA GLY A 26 -16.67 -9.22 11.73
C GLY A 26 -16.03 -7.83 11.59
N LYS A 27 -16.73 -6.77 12.01
CA LYS A 27 -16.22 -5.38 12.00
C LYS A 27 -15.09 -5.19 13.01
N GLN A 28 -15.20 -5.73 14.23
CA GLN A 28 -14.12 -5.66 15.22
C GLN A 28 -12.87 -6.42 14.74
N LEU A 29 -13.05 -7.60 14.15
CA LEU A 29 -11.95 -8.36 13.54
C LEU A 29 -11.30 -7.61 12.37
N PHE A 30 -12.11 -6.97 11.51
CA PHE A 30 -11.63 -6.18 10.37
C PHE A 30 -10.92 -4.89 10.81
N ASP A 31 -11.51 -4.14 11.75
CA ASP A 31 -10.97 -2.88 12.27
C ASP A 31 -9.59 -3.11 12.92
N GLN A 32 -9.44 -4.18 13.70
CA GLN A 32 -8.15 -4.58 14.28
C GLN A 32 -7.08 -4.78 13.19
N VAL A 33 -7.43 -5.44 12.08
CA VAL A 33 -6.49 -5.69 10.95
C VAL A 33 -6.10 -4.39 10.28
N VAL A 34 -7.06 -3.57 9.83
CA VAL A 34 -6.76 -2.37 9.04
C VAL A 34 -6.06 -1.28 9.85
N LYS A 35 -6.35 -1.16 11.16
CA LYS A 35 -5.61 -0.29 12.08
C LYS A 35 -4.15 -0.75 12.23
N THR A 36 -3.92 -2.05 12.38
CA THR A 36 -2.56 -2.63 12.52
C THR A 36 -1.68 -2.33 11.31
N ILE A 37 -2.24 -2.24 10.10
CA ILE A 37 -1.52 -1.92 8.86
C ILE A 37 -1.66 -0.45 8.40
N GLY A 38 -2.32 0.42 9.17
CA GLY A 38 -2.49 1.84 8.83
C GLY A 38 -3.45 2.15 7.66
N LEU A 39 -4.32 1.22 7.26
CA LEU A 39 -5.19 1.34 6.10
C LEU A 39 -6.54 2.01 6.46
N ARG A 40 -6.89 3.06 5.72
CA ARG A 40 -8.14 3.84 5.83
C ARG A 40 -9.11 3.61 4.67
N GLU A 41 -8.63 3.17 3.51
CA GLU A 41 -9.43 2.88 2.29
C GLU A 41 -10.20 1.55 2.38
N VAL A 42 -10.90 1.36 3.49
CA VAL A 42 -11.51 0.09 3.91
C VAL A 42 -12.52 -0.48 2.92
N TRP A 43 -13.15 0.39 2.12
CA TRP A 43 -14.22 0.06 1.18
C TRP A 43 -13.82 -0.92 0.07
N PHE A 44 -12.53 -1.02 -0.26
CA PHE A 44 -12.04 -2.00 -1.24
C PHE A 44 -11.93 -3.41 -0.67
N PHE A 45 -11.79 -3.59 0.65
CA PHE A 45 -11.28 -4.82 1.25
C PHE A 45 -12.34 -5.66 1.97
N GLY A 46 -11.98 -6.91 2.25
CA GLY A 46 -12.73 -7.82 3.10
C GLY A 46 -11.85 -8.94 3.64
N LEU A 47 -12.41 -9.72 4.58
CA LEU A 47 -11.79 -10.94 5.09
C LEU A 47 -12.45 -12.15 4.40
N GLN A 48 -11.68 -12.88 3.60
CA GLN A 48 -12.09 -14.19 3.09
C GLN A 48 -11.78 -15.28 4.11
N TYR A 49 -12.62 -16.31 4.18
CA TYR A 49 -12.41 -17.55 4.91
C TYR A 49 -12.96 -18.74 4.13
N THR A 50 -12.58 -19.95 4.55
CA THR A 50 -13.21 -21.19 4.12
C THR A 50 -14.27 -21.59 5.15
N ASP A 51 -15.48 -21.90 4.73
CA ASP A 51 -16.55 -22.35 5.63
C ASP A 51 -16.43 -23.85 5.99
N SER A 52 -17.35 -24.38 6.79
CA SER A 52 -17.41 -25.80 7.14
C SER A 52 -17.54 -26.76 5.95
N LYS A 53 -17.96 -26.25 4.76
CA LYS A 53 -18.26 -27.01 3.54
C LYS A 53 -17.14 -26.90 2.49
N GLY A 54 -16.08 -26.13 2.77
CA GLY A 54 -14.97 -25.91 1.84
C GLY A 54 -15.15 -24.73 0.87
N ASP A 55 -16.26 -23.98 0.96
CA ASP A 55 -16.55 -22.84 0.07
C ASP A 55 -15.88 -21.54 0.56
N LEU A 56 -15.13 -20.88 -0.32
CA LEU A 56 -14.59 -19.55 -0.07
C LEU A 56 -15.71 -18.50 0.08
N THR A 57 -15.69 -17.80 1.21
CA THR A 57 -16.75 -16.90 1.68
C THR A 57 -16.15 -15.63 2.29
N TRP A 58 -16.88 -14.51 2.23
CA TRP A 58 -16.47 -13.24 2.86
C TRP A 58 -17.15 -13.08 4.23
N ILE A 59 -16.44 -12.54 5.22
CA ILE A 59 -17.01 -12.14 6.51
C ILE A 59 -18.04 -11.04 6.30
N LYS A 60 -19.22 -11.20 6.92
CA LYS A 60 -20.17 -10.13 7.22
C LYS A 60 -19.67 -9.37 8.44
N LEU A 61 -19.45 -8.07 8.30
CA LEU A 61 -18.93 -7.19 9.35
C LEU A 61 -19.86 -7.16 10.57
N TYR A 62 -21.17 -7.07 10.35
CA TYR A 62 -22.14 -6.86 11.45
C TYR A 62 -22.69 -8.15 12.09
N LYS A 63 -22.19 -9.35 11.73
CA LYS A 63 -22.50 -10.63 12.41
C LYS A 63 -21.30 -11.09 13.26
N LYS A 64 -21.53 -11.77 14.39
CA LYS A 64 -20.44 -12.34 15.23
C LYS A 64 -19.64 -13.35 14.42
N VAL A 65 -18.30 -13.34 14.52
CA VAL A 65 -17.42 -14.23 13.71
C VAL A 65 -17.77 -15.70 13.94
N MET A 66 -18.07 -16.08 15.19
CA MET A 66 -18.47 -17.46 15.56
C MET A 66 -19.82 -17.91 14.96
N GLN A 67 -20.65 -16.98 14.46
CA GLN A 67 -21.97 -17.25 13.87
C GLN A 67 -21.94 -17.24 12.32
N GLN A 68 -20.76 -17.39 11.72
CA GLN A 68 -20.55 -17.37 10.26
C GLN A 68 -20.00 -18.69 9.69
N ASP A 69 -20.10 -19.79 10.46
CA ASP A 69 -19.72 -21.14 10.02
C ASP A 69 -18.28 -21.25 9.44
N VAL A 70 -17.37 -20.44 9.99
CA VAL A 70 -15.93 -20.49 9.69
C VAL A 70 -15.40 -21.90 10.01
N LYS A 71 -14.60 -22.47 9.10
CA LYS A 71 -13.99 -23.79 9.29
C LYS A 71 -13.27 -23.86 10.63
N LYS A 72 -13.58 -24.90 11.42
CA LYS A 72 -13.16 -25.03 12.83
C LYS A 72 -11.70 -25.46 12.94
N GLU A 73 -10.82 -24.48 12.85
CA GLU A 73 -9.36 -24.63 12.92
C GLU A 73 -8.79 -23.77 14.07
N ASN A 74 -7.52 -24.00 14.45
CA ASN A 74 -6.82 -23.22 15.47
C ASN A 74 -5.39 -22.91 15.00
N PRO A 75 -5.05 -21.64 14.68
CA PRO A 75 -5.95 -20.49 14.60
C PRO A 75 -6.96 -20.60 13.45
N LEU A 76 -8.07 -19.86 13.54
CA LEU A 76 -9.01 -19.67 12.42
C LEU A 76 -8.34 -18.88 11.29
N GLN A 77 -8.41 -19.38 10.05
CA GLN A 77 -7.68 -18.81 8.92
C GLN A 77 -8.51 -17.77 8.15
N PHE A 78 -8.00 -16.55 8.02
CA PHE A 78 -8.58 -15.48 7.21
C PHE A 78 -7.55 -14.89 6.23
N LYS A 79 -8.02 -14.47 5.05
CA LYS A 79 -7.22 -13.72 4.07
C LYS A 79 -7.78 -12.32 3.89
N PHE A 80 -7.01 -11.29 4.22
CA PHE A 80 -7.38 -9.90 3.97
C PHE A 80 -7.10 -9.56 2.50
N ARG A 81 -8.14 -9.34 1.70
CA ARG A 81 -8.05 -9.21 0.23
C ARG A 81 -8.96 -8.10 -0.28
N ALA A 82 -8.57 -7.48 -1.40
CA ALA A 82 -9.46 -6.57 -2.12
C ALA A 82 -10.63 -7.36 -2.73
N LYS A 83 -11.85 -6.99 -2.31
CA LYS A 83 -13.16 -7.52 -2.73
C LYS A 83 -13.74 -6.73 -3.89
N PHE A 84 -13.43 -5.44 -3.93
CA PHE A 84 -13.82 -4.49 -4.96
C PHE A 84 -12.57 -3.81 -5.51
N TYR A 85 -12.60 -3.45 -6.79
CA TYR A 85 -11.49 -2.76 -7.47
C TYR A 85 -11.86 -1.29 -7.73
N PRO A 86 -10.87 -0.39 -7.86
CA PRO A 86 -11.09 0.94 -8.42
C PRO A 86 -11.62 0.86 -9.86
N GLU A 87 -12.31 1.91 -10.31
CA GLU A 87 -12.51 2.13 -11.75
C GLU A 87 -11.18 2.54 -12.38
N ASP A 88 -10.48 3.57 -11.90
CA ASP A 88 -9.09 3.86 -12.29
C ASP A 88 -8.13 3.89 -11.09
N VAL A 89 -7.08 3.08 -11.15
CA VAL A 89 -6.09 2.93 -10.07
C VAL A 89 -5.32 4.22 -9.78
N ALA A 90 -5.15 5.10 -10.78
CA ALA A 90 -4.36 6.32 -10.65
C ALA A 90 -5.09 7.43 -9.88
N ASP A 91 -6.42 7.47 -9.94
CA ASP A 91 -7.26 8.51 -9.34
C ASP A 91 -7.86 8.10 -7.99
N GLU A 92 -7.99 6.78 -7.74
CA GLU A 92 -8.68 6.22 -6.57
C GLU A 92 -7.79 5.65 -5.46
N LEU A 93 -6.56 5.19 -5.76
CA LEU A 93 -5.70 4.57 -4.74
C LEU A 93 -4.87 5.64 -4.02
N ILE A 94 -5.20 5.92 -2.77
CA ILE A 94 -4.70 7.10 -2.04
C ILE A 94 -3.44 6.78 -1.23
N GLN A 95 -3.45 5.70 -0.45
CA GLN A 95 -2.36 5.34 0.46
C GLN A 95 -1.41 4.31 -0.15
N GLU A 96 -0.14 4.43 0.22
CA GLU A 96 0.93 3.50 -0.16
C GLU A 96 0.64 2.03 0.25
N ILE A 97 0.04 1.81 1.42
CA ILE A 97 -0.36 0.45 1.85
C ILE A 97 -1.47 -0.14 0.95
N THR A 98 -2.44 0.67 0.57
CA THR A 98 -3.53 0.25 -0.33
C THR A 98 -2.98 -0.10 -1.71
N LEU A 99 -2.14 0.79 -2.27
CA LEU A 99 -1.42 0.60 -3.53
C LEU A 99 -0.60 -0.70 -3.50
N LYS A 100 0.21 -0.91 -2.45
CA LYS A 100 1.04 -2.12 -2.26
C LYS A 100 0.20 -3.39 -2.21
N LEU A 101 -0.91 -3.40 -1.47
CA LEU A 101 -1.78 -4.57 -1.36
C LEU A 101 -2.49 -4.90 -2.69
N PHE A 102 -2.97 -3.89 -3.42
CA PHE A 102 -3.52 -4.08 -4.77
C PHE A 102 -2.46 -4.61 -5.75
N TYR A 103 -1.28 -3.98 -5.80
CA TYR A 103 -0.16 -4.41 -6.64
C TYR A 103 0.19 -5.88 -6.39
N LEU A 104 0.37 -6.28 -5.13
CA LEU A 104 0.71 -7.66 -4.78
C LEU A 104 -0.42 -8.64 -5.13
N GLN A 105 -1.69 -8.28 -4.87
CA GLN A 105 -2.84 -9.15 -5.19
C GLN A 105 -2.97 -9.35 -6.71
N VAL A 106 -2.90 -8.28 -7.50
CA VAL A 106 -3.00 -8.32 -8.97
C VAL A 106 -1.79 -9.04 -9.58
N LYS A 107 -0.58 -8.78 -9.08
CA LYS A 107 0.62 -9.50 -9.50
C LYS A 107 0.52 -11.00 -9.20
N ASN A 108 -0.03 -11.38 -8.04
CA ASN A 108 -0.27 -12.79 -7.74
C ASN A 108 -1.24 -13.42 -8.74
N ALA A 109 -2.39 -12.78 -9.00
CA ALA A 109 -3.41 -13.28 -9.92
C ALA A 109 -2.90 -13.42 -11.37
N ILE A 110 -2.04 -12.51 -11.84
CA ILE A 110 -1.36 -12.63 -13.14
C ILE A 110 -0.36 -13.79 -13.12
N LEU A 111 0.51 -13.87 -12.11
CA LEU A 111 1.53 -14.92 -12.01
C LEU A 111 0.95 -16.34 -11.82
N SER A 112 -0.29 -16.46 -11.37
CA SER A 112 -1.03 -17.73 -11.27
C SER A 112 -1.99 -18.00 -12.43
N ASP A 113 -1.95 -17.21 -13.51
CA ASP A 113 -2.87 -17.28 -14.66
C ASP A 113 -4.38 -17.24 -14.26
N GLU A 114 -4.72 -16.58 -13.13
CA GLU A 114 -6.11 -16.24 -12.75
C GLU A 114 -6.62 -15.05 -13.60
N ILE A 115 -5.74 -14.09 -13.86
CA ILE A 115 -5.91 -13.03 -14.85
C ILE A 115 -5.03 -13.39 -16.05
N TYR A 116 -5.64 -13.58 -17.22
CA TYR A 116 -4.89 -13.72 -18.47
C TYR A 116 -4.05 -12.46 -18.74
N CYS A 117 -2.78 -12.66 -19.10
CA CYS A 117 -1.87 -11.61 -19.50
C CYS A 117 -1.03 -12.08 -20.71
N PRO A 118 -0.95 -11.32 -21.82
CA PRO A 118 -0.17 -11.72 -22.97
C PRO A 118 1.35 -11.66 -22.68
N PRO A 119 2.20 -12.34 -23.47
CA PRO A 119 3.64 -12.43 -23.22
C PRO A 119 4.34 -11.07 -23.10
N GLU A 120 4.10 -10.15 -24.04
CA GLU A 120 4.73 -8.83 -24.06
C GLU A 120 4.39 -8.00 -22.82
N THR A 121 3.12 -8.00 -22.39
CA THR A 121 2.71 -7.30 -21.17
C THR A 121 3.26 -8.01 -19.93
N SER A 122 3.37 -9.34 -19.93
CA SER A 122 3.91 -10.10 -18.80
C SER A 122 5.38 -9.76 -18.51
N VAL A 123 6.21 -9.63 -19.55
CA VAL A 123 7.63 -9.24 -19.40
C VAL A 123 7.77 -7.78 -18.95
N LEU A 124 6.98 -6.87 -19.52
CA LEU A 124 7.01 -5.46 -19.09
C LEU A 124 6.56 -5.33 -17.63
N LEU A 125 5.49 -6.02 -17.23
CA LEU A 125 5.04 -6.08 -15.84
C LEU A 125 6.10 -6.71 -14.91
N ALA A 126 6.83 -7.73 -15.35
CA ALA A 126 7.95 -8.28 -14.59
C ALA A 126 9.06 -7.26 -14.34
N SER A 127 9.39 -6.42 -15.34
CA SER A 127 10.38 -5.33 -15.18
C SER A 127 9.96 -4.25 -14.17
N TYR A 128 8.68 -3.86 -14.16
CA TYR A 128 8.13 -3.00 -13.10
C TYR A 128 8.13 -3.68 -11.73
N ALA A 129 7.88 -4.99 -11.67
CA ALA A 129 7.86 -5.73 -10.42
C ALA A 129 9.25 -5.85 -9.76
N VAL A 130 10.32 -5.99 -10.55
CA VAL A 130 11.70 -5.97 -10.00
C VAL A 130 12.12 -4.55 -9.58
N GLN A 131 11.74 -3.50 -10.31
CA GLN A 131 11.94 -2.11 -9.87
C GLN A 131 11.21 -1.84 -8.53
N ALA A 132 9.95 -2.28 -8.39
CA ALA A 132 9.17 -2.13 -7.16
C ALA A 132 9.74 -2.91 -5.96
N ARG A 133 10.39 -4.07 -6.21
CA ARG A 133 10.96 -4.93 -5.16
C ARG A 133 12.37 -4.51 -4.74
N HIS A 134 13.24 -4.31 -5.73
CA HIS A 134 14.68 -4.12 -5.54
C HIS A 134 15.09 -2.65 -5.62
N GLY A 135 14.39 -1.82 -6.40
CA GLY A 135 14.79 -0.45 -6.72
C GLY A 135 15.60 -0.39 -8.03
N ASP A 136 16.40 0.65 -8.21
CA ASP A 136 17.16 0.89 -9.44
C ASP A 136 18.16 -0.23 -9.77
N HIS A 137 18.23 -0.66 -11.02
CA HIS A 137 19.25 -1.62 -11.46
C HIS A 137 20.67 -1.04 -11.35
N ASN A 138 21.55 -1.73 -10.62
CA ASN A 138 22.97 -1.42 -10.53
C ASN A 138 23.83 -2.63 -10.96
N PRO A 139 24.57 -2.56 -12.09
CA PRO A 139 25.42 -3.65 -12.56
C PRO A 139 26.52 -4.12 -11.58
N SER A 140 26.93 -3.29 -10.61
CA SER A 140 27.94 -3.70 -9.61
C SER A 140 27.38 -4.46 -8.41
N VAL A 141 26.05 -4.58 -8.31
CA VAL A 141 25.35 -5.26 -7.20
C VAL A 141 24.44 -6.38 -7.74
N HIS A 142 23.79 -6.17 -8.88
CA HIS A 142 22.85 -7.12 -9.49
C HIS A 142 23.57 -7.93 -10.58
N GLY A 143 24.37 -8.92 -10.17
CA GLY A 143 25.04 -9.83 -11.10
C GLY A 143 24.10 -10.89 -11.71
N PRO A 144 24.61 -11.73 -12.64
CA PRO A 144 23.84 -12.84 -13.23
C PRO A 144 23.24 -13.76 -12.16
N GLY A 145 21.99 -14.19 -12.35
CA GLY A 145 21.26 -15.03 -11.40
C GLY A 145 20.73 -14.30 -10.16
N PHE A 146 20.91 -12.99 -10.01
CA PHE A 146 20.32 -12.20 -8.92
C PHE A 146 18.79 -12.36 -8.81
N LEU A 147 18.11 -12.57 -9.95
CA LEU A 147 16.66 -12.75 -10.01
C LEU A 147 16.22 -14.22 -9.90
N ALA A 148 17.12 -15.20 -9.69
CA ALA A 148 16.80 -16.64 -9.69
C ALA A 148 15.67 -17.05 -8.74
N ASN A 149 15.55 -16.39 -7.60
CA ASN A 149 14.51 -16.66 -6.59
C ASN A 149 13.19 -15.88 -6.83
N ASP A 150 13.15 -14.96 -7.80
CA ASP A 150 11.97 -14.16 -8.08
C ASP A 150 11.01 -14.90 -9.05
N ARG A 151 9.71 -14.91 -8.70
CA ARG A 151 8.64 -15.41 -9.57
C ARG A 151 8.24 -14.30 -10.55
N LEU A 152 8.92 -14.29 -11.69
CA LEU A 152 8.88 -13.21 -12.68
C LEU A 152 7.67 -13.28 -13.63
N LEU A 153 7.31 -14.47 -14.12
CA LEU A 153 6.34 -14.65 -15.20
C LEU A 153 5.26 -15.72 -14.86
N PRO A 154 4.08 -15.69 -15.53
CA PRO A 154 3.12 -16.79 -15.51
C PRO A 154 3.69 -18.02 -16.22
N GLN A 155 3.35 -19.23 -15.77
CA GLN A 155 3.92 -20.46 -16.33
C GLN A 155 3.57 -20.64 -17.82
N ARG A 156 2.36 -20.26 -18.24
CA ARG A 156 1.96 -20.26 -19.65
C ARG A 156 2.91 -19.43 -20.54
N VAL A 157 3.53 -18.38 -20.00
CA VAL A 157 4.45 -17.51 -20.77
C VAL A 157 5.83 -18.13 -20.88
N THR A 158 6.35 -18.75 -19.82
CA THR A 158 7.63 -19.49 -19.89
C THR A 158 7.52 -20.72 -20.76
N ASP A 159 6.44 -21.48 -20.64
CA ASP A 159 6.31 -22.78 -21.31
C ASP A 159 6.17 -22.62 -22.83
N GLN A 160 5.56 -21.52 -23.31
CA GLN A 160 5.32 -21.26 -24.74
C GLN A 160 6.49 -20.58 -25.50
N HIS A 161 7.64 -20.33 -24.87
CA HIS A 161 8.83 -19.80 -25.54
C HIS A 161 10.05 -20.68 -25.32
N LYS A 162 10.92 -20.77 -26.32
CA LYS A 162 12.18 -21.51 -26.32
C LYS A 162 13.29 -20.64 -25.73
N MET A 163 13.08 -20.15 -24.51
CA MET A 163 14.03 -19.32 -23.76
C MET A 163 14.35 -19.98 -22.43
N SER A 164 15.65 -20.04 -22.12
CA SER A 164 16.16 -20.43 -20.81
C SER A 164 15.81 -19.42 -19.72
N ARG A 165 15.99 -19.80 -18.46
CA ARG A 165 15.78 -18.89 -17.32
C ARG A 165 16.73 -17.69 -17.37
N GLU A 166 17.95 -17.86 -17.85
CA GLU A 166 18.96 -16.80 -17.96
C GLU A 166 18.58 -15.77 -19.04
N GLU A 167 18.11 -16.23 -20.21
CA GLU A 167 17.59 -15.33 -21.26
C GLU A 167 16.35 -14.55 -20.81
N TRP A 168 15.46 -15.16 -20.02
CA TRP A 168 14.34 -14.46 -19.39
C TRP A 168 14.80 -13.40 -18.38
N GLU A 169 15.77 -13.72 -17.52
CA GLU A 169 16.32 -12.77 -16.55
C GLU A 169 17.06 -11.62 -17.23
N GLN A 170 17.83 -11.88 -18.29
CA GLN A 170 18.48 -10.83 -19.08
C GLN A 170 17.47 -9.94 -19.80
N SER A 171 16.44 -10.52 -20.44
CA SER A 171 15.36 -9.77 -21.09
C SER A 171 14.65 -8.83 -20.11
N ILE A 172 14.27 -9.33 -18.94
CA ILE A 172 13.61 -8.54 -17.89
C ILE A 172 14.56 -7.50 -17.30
N THR A 173 15.86 -7.81 -17.19
CA THR A 173 16.89 -6.88 -16.68
C THR A 173 17.14 -5.72 -17.65
N ASN A 174 17.10 -5.95 -18.97
CA ASN A 174 17.16 -4.89 -19.97
C ASN A 174 15.99 -3.90 -19.79
N TRP A 175 14.77 -4.41 -19.61
CA TRP A 175 13.59 -3.57 -19.35
C TRP A 175 13.55 -2.96 -17.95
N TRP A 176 14.26 -3.53 -16.97
CA TRP A 176 14.42 -2.95 -15.62
C TRP A 176 15.31 -1.69 -15.67
N GLN A 177 16.37 -1.69 -16.48
CA GLN A 177 17.27 -0.54 -16.63
C GLN A 177 16.53 0.72 -17.16
N GLU A 178 15.49 0.54 -17.99
CA GLU A 178 14.60 1.59 -18.50
C GLU A 178 13.76 2.30 -17.42
N HIS A 179 13.69 1.76 -16.19
CA HIS A 179 12.95 2.33 -15.06
C HIS A 179 13.84 3.05 -14.04
N ARG A 180 15.14 3.21 -14.31
CA ARG A 180 16.09 3.83 -13.39
C ARG A 180 15.67 5.26 -12.98
N GLY A 181 15.61 5.50 -11.68
CA GLY A 181 15.13 6.72 -11.05
C GLY A 181 13.67 6.64 -10.57
N MET A 182 12.90 5.64 -11.01
CA MET A 182 11.50 5.47 -10.60
C MET A 182 11.39 5.05 -9.13
N LEU A 183 10.47 5.67 -8.38
CA LEU A 183 10.16 5.25 -7.01
C LEU A 183 9.52 3.85 -7.00
N ARG A 184 9.64 3.11 -5.90
CA ARG A 184 9.06 1.76 -5.81
C ARG A 184 7.53 1.83 -5.86
N GLU A 185 6.98 2.89 -5.29
CA GLU A 185 5.56 3.24 -5.23
C GLU A 185 5.04 3.57 -6.63
N ASP A 186 5.79 4.38 -7.39
CA ASP A 186 5.45 4.71 -8.78
C ASP A 186 5.57 3.48 -9.69
N ALA A 187 6.53 2.58 -9.47
CA ALA A 187 6.62 1.31 -10.18
C ALA A 187 5.44 0.35 -9.87
N MET A 188 4.96 0.31 -8.62
CA MET A 188 3.72 -0.40 -8.26
C MET A 188 2.49 0.24 -8.92
N MET A 189 2.47 1.55 -9.07
CA MET A 189 1.39 2.28 -9.75
C MET A 189 1.39 2.02 -11.26
N GLU A 190 2.52 2.14 -11.95
CA GLU A 190 2.60 1.83 -13.39
C GLU A 190 2.27 0.36 -13.68
N TYR A 191 2.70 -0.58 -12.83
CA TYR A 191 2.28 -1.99 -12.90
C TYR A 191 0.74 -2.10 -12.90
N LEU A 192 0.06 -1.44 -11.97
CA LEU A 192 -1.40 -1.46 -11.89
C LEU A 192 -2.09 -0.71 -13.04
N LYS A 193 -1.53 0.41 -13.51
CA LYS A 193 -2.08 1.19 -14.63
C LYS A 193 -2.00 0.44 -15.96
N ILE A 194 -1.02 -0.45 -16.12
CA ILE A 194 -0.95 -1.40 -17.24
C ILE A 194 -1.91 -2.59 -17.00
N ALA A 195 -1.90 -3.17 -15.80
CA ALA A 195 -2.72 -4.34 -15.49
C ALA A 195 -4.24 -4.09 -15.51
N GLN A 196 -4.71 -2.87 -15.22
CA GLN A 196 -6.15 -2.55 -15.20
C GLN A 196 -6.83 -2.67 -16.58
N ASP A 197 -6.04 -2.51 -17.65
CA ASP A 197 -6.50 -2.59 -19.03
C ASP A 197 -6.65 -4.05 -19.54
N LEU A 198 -6.11 -5.04 -18.82
CA LEU A 198 -6.27 -6.47 -19.15
C LEU A 198 -7.75 -6.89 -19.06
N GLU A 199 -8.22 -7.69 -20.01
CA GLU A 199 -9.64 -7.99 -20.20
C GLU A 199 -10.29 -8.64 -18.96
N MET A 200 -9.56 -9.50 -18.26
CA MET A 200 -10.02 -10.19 -17.04
C MET A 200 -9.82 -9.39 -15.74
N TYR A 201 -9.09 -8.27 -15.76
CA TYR A 201 -8.81 -7.50 -14.54
C TYR A 201 -10.09 -6.96 -13.91
N GLY A 202 -10.27 -7.24 -12.60
CA GLY A 202 -11.39 -6.79 -11.78
C GLY A 202 -12.70 -7.56 -11.97
N VAL A 203 -12.74 -8.55 -12.87
CA VAL A 203 -13.98 -9.25 -13.26
C VAL A 203 -14.22 -10.48 -12.39
N ASN A 204 -15.33 -10.49 -11.65
CA ASN A 204 -15.78 -11.66 -10.91
C ASN A 204 -16.67 -12.54 -11.81
N TYR A 205 -16.14 -13.68 -12.28
CA TYR A 205 -16.86 -14.59 -13.19
C TYR A 205 -17.77 -15.58 -12.43
N PHE A 206 -19.01 -15.72 -12.89
CA PHE A 206 -19.99 -16.69 -12.39
C PHE A 206 -20.65 -17.47 -13.53
N GLU A 207 -20.85 -18.77 -13.34
CA GLU A 207 -21.61 -19.60 -14.28
C GLU A 207 -23.10 -19.32 -14.14
N ILE A 208 -23.75 -18.98 -15.27
CA ILE A 208 -25.18 -18.69 -15.34
C ILE A 208 -25.81 -19.35 -16.58
N ARG A 209 -27.15 -19.37 -16.62
CA ARG A 209 -27.93 -19.71 -17.82
C ARG A 209 -29.04 -18.69 -18.08
N ASN A 210 -29.38 -18.46 -19.34
CA ASN A 210 -30.55 -17.68 -19.76
C ASN A 210 -31.83 -18.53 -19.75
N LYS A 211 -32.98 -17.99 -20.21
CA LYS A 211 -34.24 -18.77 -20.27
C LYS A 211 -34.21 -19.93 -21.27
N LYS A 212 -33.31 -19.91 -22.26
CA LYS A 212 -33.06 -21.02 -23.22
C LYS A 212 -32.11 -22.10 -22.66
N ASN A 213 -31.64 -21.96 -21.42
CA ASN A 213 -30.71 -22.86 -20.75
C ASN A 213 -29.27 -22.87 -21.34
N THR A 214 -28.94 -21.91 -22.21
CA THR A 214 -27.60 -21.67 -22.76
C THR A 214 -26.59 -21.41 -21.65
N GLU A 215 -25.38 -21.99 -21.74
CA GLU A 215 -24.32 -21.78 -20.74
C GLU A 215 -23.51 -20.51 -21.03
N LEU A 216 -23.46 -19.61 -20.05
CA LEU A 216 -22.85 -18.30 -20.18
C LEU A 216 -22.05 -17.96 -18.91
N TRP A 217 -21.12 -17.01 -19.01
CA TRP A 217 -20.52 -16.37 -17.84
C TRP A 217 -21.13 -14.99 -17.61
N LEU A 218 -21.45 -14.69 -16.34
CA LEU A 218 -21.66 -13.33 -15.85
C LEU A 218 -20.34 -12.81 -15.27
N GLY A 219 -19.83 -11.71 -15.78
CA GLY A 219 -18.80 -10.91 -15.14
C GLY A 219 -19.41 -9.77 -14.34
N VAL A 220 -19.01 -9.64 -13.07
CA VAL A 220 -19.35 -8.50 -12.20
C VAL A 220 -18.08 -7.71 -11.89
N ASP A 221 -18.03 -6.45 -12.29
CA ASP A 221 -16.87 -5.56 -12.12
C ASP A 221 -17.26 -4.15 -11.63
N ALA A 222 -16.28 -3.25 -11.50
CA ALA A 222 -16.49 -1.88 -11.04
C ALA A 222 -17.23 -0.98 -12.06
N LEU A 223 -17.30 -1.38 -13.33
CA LEU A 223 -17.89 -0.62 -14.45
C LEU A 223 -19.32 -1.10 -14.80
N GLY A 224 -19.69 -2.33 -14.45
CA GLY A 224 -21.04 -2.86 -14.67
C GLY A 224 -21.16 -4.38 -14.61
N LEU A 225 -22.06 -4.90 -15.44
CA LEU A 225 -22.32 -6.31 -15.66
C LEU A 225 -22.05 -6.67 -17.13
N ASN A 226 -21.26 -7.71 -17.35
CA ASN A 226 -20.89 -8.18 -18.69
C ASN A 226 -21.27 -9.65 -18.87
N ILE A 227 -21.72 -10.05 -20.07
CA ILE A 227 -22.06 -11.43 -20.42
C ILE A 227 -21.06 -11.96 -21.45
N TYR A 228 -20.59 -13.19 -21.24
CA TYR A 228 -19.64 -13.88 -22.11
C TYR A 228 -20.16 -15.27 -22.49
N GLU A 229 -19.71 -15.78 -23.64
CA GLU A 229 -19.91 -17.17 -24.06
C GLU A 229 -19.05 -18.13 -23.22
N LYS A 230 -19.40 -19.42 -23.16
CA LYS A 230 -18.80 -20.37 -22.19
C LYS A 230 -17.28 -20.55 -22.36
N ASP A 231 -16.81 -20.43 -23.59
CA ASP A 231 -15.45 -20.68 -24.08
C ASP A 231 -14.55 -19.43 -24.12
N ASP A 232 -15.13 -18.22 -24.15
CA ASP A 232 -14.41 -16.95 -24.24
C ASP A 232 -14.64 -16.10 -22.98
N LYS A 233 -13.60 -15.90 -22.16
CA LYS A 233 -13.65 -15.00 -20.99
C LYS A 233 -13.03 -13.62 -21.23
N LEU A 234 -12.44 -13.37 -22.39
CA LEU A 234 -11.78 -12.10 -22.70
C LEU A 234 -12.74 -11.14 -23.40
N THR A 235 -13.56 -11.64 -24.32
CA THR A 235 -14.50 -10.84 -25.12
C THR A 235 -15.93 -10.99 -24.60
N PRO A 236 -16.42 -10.07 -23.75
CA PRO A 236 -17.85 -10.00 -23.45
C PRO A 236 -18.62 -9.66 -24.73
N LYS A 237 -19.89 -10.10 -24.81
CA LYS A 237 -20.78 -9.88 -25.97
C LYS A 237 -21.92 -8.89 -25.68
N ILE A 238 -22.32 -8.77 -24.43
CA ILE A 238 -23.40 -7.89 -23.96
C ILE A 238 -22.96 -7.22 -22.66
N GLY A 239 -23.21 -5.91 -22.50
CA GLY A 239 -22.86 -5.17 -21.29
C GLY A 239 -23.97 -4.24 -20.81
N PHE A 240 -24.06 -4.08 -19.49
CA PHE A 240 -24.95 -3.14 -18.81
C PHE A 240 -24.13 -2.31 -17.81
N PRO A 241 -24.02 -0.97 -17.97
CA PRO A 241 -23.38 -0.12 -16.97
C PRO A 241 -24.21 -0.10 -15.68
N TRP A 242 -23.58 0.17 -14.53
CA TRP A 242 -24.30 0.29 -13.26
C TRP A 242 -25.38 1.39 -13.28
N SER A 243 -25.19 2.44 -14.09
CA SER A 243 -26.18 3.50 -14.33
C SER A 243 -27.47 3.07 -15.03
N GLU A 244 -27.54 1.87 -15.59
CA GLU A 244 -28.79 1.31 -16.15
C GLU A 244 -29.58 0.47 -15.15
N ILE A 245 -29.07 0.19 -13.95
CA ILE A 245 -29.65 -0.79 -13.02
C ILE A 245 -30.45 -0.12 -11.91
N ARG A 246 -31.69 -0.56 -11.67
CA ARG A 246 -32.58 -0.01 -10.64
C ARG A 246 -32.72 -0.91 -9.41
N ASN A 247 -32.84 -2.21 -9.62
CA ASN A 247 -33.15 -3.20 -8.60
C ASN A 247 -32.41 -4.50 -8.91
N ILE A 248 -31.90 -5.15 -7.89
CA ILE A 248 -31.27 -6.47 -8.00
C ILE A 248 -31.86 -7.37 -6.92
N SER A 249 -32.42 -8.50 -7.34
CA SER A 249 -32.98 -9.50 -6.43
C SER A 249 -32.82 -10.92 -6.99
N PHE A 250 -33.01 -11.93 -6.14
CA PHE A 250 -33.12 -13.32 -6.56
C PHE A 250 -34.21 -14.04 -5.78
N ASN A 251 -34.66 -15.17 -6.32
CA ASN A 251 -35.43 -16.19 -5.63
C ASN A 251 -34.97 -17.58 -6.12
N ASP A 252 -34.66 -18.47 -5.19
CA ASP A 252 -33.94 -19.72 -5.41
C ASP A 252 -32.68 -19.52 -6.29
N ARG A 253 -32.69 -20.16 -7.47
CA ARG A 253 -31.67 -20.08 -8.51
C ARG A 253 -31.89 -18.92 -9.48
N LYS A 254 -33.10 -18.36 -9.54
CA LYS A 254 -33.50 -17.30 -10.47
C LYS A 254 -33.03 -15.93 -9.96
N PHE A 255 -32.18 -15.27 -10.71
CA PHE A 255 -31.73 -13.90 -10.48
C PHE A 255 -32.53 -12.94 -11.37
N ILE A 256 -32.89 -11.77 -10.84
CA ILE A 256 -33.74 -10.77 -11.50
C ILE A 256 -33.11 -9.40 -11.30
N ILE A 257 -32.78 -8.74 -12.42
CA ILE A 257 -32.23 -7.40 -12.46
C ILE A 257 -33.21 -6.52 -13.23
N LYS A 258 -33.72 -5.47 -12.57
CA LYS A 258 -34.68 -4.56 -13.19
C LYS A 258 -33.96 -3.31 -13.68
N PRO A 259 -34.04 -2.96 -14.97
CA PRO A 259 -33.39 -1.77 -15.50
C PRO A 259 -34.09 -0.48 -15.03
N ILE A 260 -33.40 0.67 -15.10
CA ILE A 260 -34.00 1.98 -14.80
C ILE A 260 -35.11 2.31 -15.81
N ASP A 261 -34.88 2.05 -17.10
CA ASP A 261 -35.91 2.18 -18.14
C ASP A 261 -37.10 1.25 -17.85
N LYS A 262 -38.26 1.85 -17.55
CA LYS A 262 -39.51 1.13 -17.29
C LYS A 262 -40.10 0.45 -18.55
N LYS A 263 -39.58 0.73 -19.74
CA LYS A 263 -39.99 0.10 -21.02
C LYS A 263 -39.14 -1.13 -21.37
N ALA A 264 -37.99 -1.31 -20.72
CA ALA A 264 -37.16 -2.49 -20.89
C ALA A 264 -37.62 -3.64 -19.99
N PRO A 265 -37.59 -4.90 -20.46
CA PRO A 265 -37.94 -6.06 -19.66
C PRO A 265 -36.90 -6.32 -18.55
N ASP A 266 -37.32 -7.00 -17.48
CA ASP A 266 -36.40 -7.49 -16.45
C ASP A 266 -35.37 -8.46 -17.07
N PHE A 267 -34.09 -8.21 -16.80
CA PHE A 267 -32.98 -9.09 -17.15
C PHE A 267 -32.95 -10.26 -16.15
N VAL A 268 -33.08 -11.51 -16.64
CA VAL A 268 -33.30 -12.69 -15.80
C VAL A 268 -32.39 -13.82 -16.20
N PHE A 269 -31.63 -14.37 -15.25
CA PHE A 269 -30.77 -15.52 -15.45
C PHE A 269 -30.87 -16.51 -14.28
N PHE A 270 -30.25 -17.67 -14.41
CA PHE A 270 -30.26 -18.74 -13.41
C PHE A 270 -28.84 -19.15 -13.03
N ALA A 271 -28.51 -19.11 -11.74
CA ALA A 271 -27.25 -19.62 -11.20
C ALA A 271 -27.42 -21.06 -10.67
N PRO A 272 -26.35 -21.90 -10.65
CA PRO A 272 -26.47 -23.31 -10.27
C PRO A 272 -26.84 -23.54 -8.80
N ARG A 273 -26.59 -22.58 -7.89
CA ARG A 273 -26.83 -22.69 -6.44
C ARG A 273 -27.26 -21.34 -5.84
N VAL A 274 -28.17 -21.35 -4.85
CA VAL A 274 -28.62 -20.13 -4.13
C VAL A 274 -27.45 -19.35 -3.50
N ARG A 275 -26.42 -20.06 -2.98
CA ARG A 275 -25.17 -19.47 -2.49
C ARG A 275 -24.47 -18.57 -3.52
N VAL A 276 -24.52 -18.94 -4.80
CA VAL A 276 -23.93 -18.16 -5.89
C VAL A 276 -24.73 -16.87 -6.08
N ASN A 277 -26.07 -16.91 -6.02
CA ASN A 277 -26.90 -15.71 -6.04
C ASN A 277 -26.63 -14.79 -4.84
N LYS A 278 -26.46 -15.32 -3.62
CA LYS A 278 -26.04 -14.52 -2.45
C LYS A 278 -24.66 -13.85 -2.63
N ARG A 279 -23.71 -14.51 -3.32
CA ARG A 279 -22.40 -13.93 -3.68
C ARG A 279 -22.51 -12.86 -4.79
N ILE A 280 -23.26 -13.12 -5.86
CA ILE A 280 -23.49 -12.17 -6.95
C ILE A 280 -24.15 -10.90 -6.39
N LEU A 281 -25.25 -11.02 -5.64
CA LEU A 281 -25.96 -9.89 -5.04
C LEU A 281 -25.01 -8.98 -4.23
N ALA A 282 -24.21 -9.56 -3.33
CA ALA A 282 -23.29 -8.82 -2.48
C ALA A 282 -22.15 -8.12 -3.26
N LEU A 283 -21.75 -8.65 -4.41
CA LEU A 283 -20.79 -7.98 -5.30
C LEU A 283 -21.45 -6.90 -6.16
N CYS A 284 -22.66 -7.16 -6.69
CA CYS A 284 -23.37 -6.19 -7.50
C CYS A 284 -23.74 -4.94 -6.70
N MET A 285 -24.30 -5.12 -5.49
CA MET A 285 -24.67 -4.00 -4.63
C MET A 285 -23.44 -3.17 -4.23
N GLY A 286 -22.31 -3.80 -3.93
CA GLY A 286 -21.09 -3.10 -3.53
C GLY A 286 -20.36 -2.39 -4.67
N ASN A 287 -20.24 -3.02 -5.84
CA ASN A 287 -19.67 -2.34 -7.02
C ASN A 287 -20.56 -1.17 -7.46
N HIS A 288 -21.89 -1.36 -7.46
CA HIS A 288 -22.84 -0.28 -7.75
C HIS A 288 -22.74 0.86 -6.73
N GLU A 289 -22.62 0.58 -5.43
CA GLU A 289 -22.48 1.63 -4.42
C GLU A 289 -21.18 2.43 -4.64
N LEU A 290 -20.04 1.77 -4.88
CA LEU A 290 -18.77 2.42 -5.18
C LEU A 290 -18.84 3.24 -6.49
N TYR A 291 -19.45 2.69 -7.52
CA TYR A 291 -19.76 3.39 -8.77
C TYR A 291 -20.53 4.69 -8.49
N MET A 292 -21.61 4.64 -7.69
CA MET A 292 -22.41 5.82 -7.34
C MET A 292 -21.73 6.78 -6.35
N ARG A 293 -20.72 6.34 -5.59
CA ARG A 293 -19.83 7.23 -4.82
C ARG A 293 -18.90 8.03 -5.76
N ARG A 294 -18.33 7.41 -6.79
CA ARG A 294 -17.39 8.03 -7.74
C ARG A 294 -17.99 9.11 -8.65
N ARG A 295 -19.31 9.12 -8.88
CA ARG A 295 -20.00 10.23 -9.59
C ARG A 295 -20.44 11.36 -8.64
N LYS A 296 -19.93 11.40 -7.41
CA LYS A 296 -20.15 12.48 -6.45
C LYS A 296 -18.80 13.08 -6.05
N PRO A 297 -18.74 14.36 -5.63
CA PRO A 297 -17.50 14.95 -5.11
C PRO A 297 -16.91 14.12 -3.95
N ASP A 298 -15.57 14.07 -3.86
CA ASP A 298 -14.87 13.43 -2.74
C ASP A 298 -15.42 13.93 -1.39
N THR A 299 -15.67 13.02 -0.44
CA THR A 299 -16.07 13.40 0.92
C THR A 299 -14.92 14.09 1.66
N ILE A 300 -15.22 14.84 2.72
CA ILE A 300 -14.21 15.53 3.54
C ILE A 300 -13.10 14.56 4.00
N ASP A 301 -13.47 13.35 4.43
CA ASP A 301 -12.53 12.30 4.84
C ASP A 301 -11.57 11.89 3.69
N VAL A 302 -12.10 11.74 2.48
CA VAL A 302 -11.33 11.36 1.28
C VAL A 302 -10.45 12.51 0.81
N GLN A 303 -10.93 13.75 0.86
CA GLN A 303 -10.12 14.94 0.58
C GLN A 303 -8.96 15.09 1.57
N GLN A 304 -9.21 14.86 2.86
CA GLN A 304 -8.17 14.85 3.91
C GLN A 304 -7.15 13.72 3.67
N MET A 305 -7.61 12.51 3.33
CA MET A 305 -6.72 11.40 2.98
C MET A 305 -5.85 11.72 1.75
N LYS A 306 -6.43 12.30 0.70
CA LYS A 306 -5.68 12.75 -0.50
C LYS A 306 -4.71 13.89 -0.20
N ALA A 307 -5.03 14.77 0.76
CA ALA A 307 -4.10 15.80 1.22
C ALA A 307 -2.91 15.20 1.99
N GLN A 308 -3.20 14.39 3.02
CA GLN A 308 -2.18 13.73 3.85
C GLN A 308 -1.25 12.83 3.00
N ALA A 309 -1.78 12.03 2.09
CA ALA A 309 -0.95 11.16 1.25
C ALA A 309 -0.02 11.92 0.29
N ARG A 310 -0.42 13.12 -0.18
CA ARG A 310 0.47 14.00 -0.96
C ARG A 310 1.57 14.60 -0.09
N GLU A 311 1.25 15.03 1.12
CA GLU A 311 2.22 15.55 2.08
C GLU A 311 3.25 14.48 2.48
N GLU A 312 2.79 13.27 2.80
CA GLU A 312 3.65 12.11 3.08
C GLU A 312 4.55 11.75 1.89
N LYS A 313 4.03 11.77 0.65
CA LYS A 313 4.84 11.51 -0.55
C LYS A 313 5.91 12.57 -0.76
N LEU A 314 5.57 13.87 -0.62
CA LEU A 314 6.52 14.97 -0.74
C LEU A 314 7.60 14.93 0.35
N ALA A 315 7.23 14.61 1.60
CA ALA A 315 8.16 14.44 2.69
C ALA A 315 9.16 13.29 2.43
N LYS A 316 8.67 12.13 1.95
CA LYS A 316 9.53 11.00 1.55
C LYS A 316 10.45 11.35 0.37
N GLN A 317 9.95 12.10 -0.62
CA GLN A 317 10.76 12.57 -1.74
C GLN A 317 11.89 13.50 -1.28
N ALA A 318 11.57 14.55 -0.50
CA ALA A 318 12.58 15.46 0.06
C ALA A 318 13.61 14.74 0.95
N GLN A 319 13.20 13.73 1.73
CA GLN A 319 14.11 12.91 2.51
C GLN A 319 15.04 12.06 1.63
N ARG A 320 14.53 11.47 0.53
CA ARG A 320 15.34 10.73 -0.45
C ARG A 320 16.32 11.64 -1.20
N GLU A 321 15.87 12.82 -1.63
CA GLU A 321 16.73 13.82 -2.30
C GLU A 321 17.86 14.28 -1.37
N LYS A 322 17.55 14.58 -0.10
CA LYS A 322 18.56 14.91 0.91
C LYS A 322 19.58 13.78 1.08
N LEU A 323 19.14 12.53 1.18
CA LEU A 323 20.03 11.37 1.30
C LEU A 323 20.89 11.18 0.04
N GLN A 324 20.34 11.38 -1.16
CA GLN A 324 21.11 11.32 -2.41
C GLN A 324 22.13 12.46 -2.52
N LEU A 325 21.80 13.67 -2.06
CA LEU A 325 22.74 14.79 -1.97
C LEU A 325 23.84 14.53 -0.94
N GLU A 326 23.53 13.88 0.19
CA GLU A 326 24.49 13.49 1.22
C GLU A 326 25.47 12.43 0.71
N ILE A 327 24.96 11.39 0.02
CA ILE A 327 25.80 10.38 -0.67
C ILE A 327 26.70 11.04 -1.72
N ALA A 328 26.14 11.89 -2.60
CA ALA A 328 26.92 12.58 -3.62
C ALA A 328 27.93 13.59 -3.04
N ALA A 329 27.64 14.20 -1.89
CA ALA A 329 28.60 15.04 -1.16
C ALA A 329 29.73 14.20 -0.55
N ARG A 330 29.40 13.03 0.01
CA ARG A 330 30.37 12.07 0.54
C ARG A 330 31.29 11.51 -0.54
N GLU A 331 30.76 11.05 -1.68
CA GLU A 331 31.56 10.60 -2.83
C GLU A 331 32.52 11.69 -3.33
N ARG A 332 32.10 12.97 -3.31
CA ARG A 332 32.95 14.12 -3.66
C ARG A 332 34.01 14.40 -2.59
N ALA A 333 33.71 14.18 -1.32
CA ALA A 333 34.65 14.33 -0.22
C ALA A 333 35.71 13.22 -0.24
N GLU A 334 35.30 11.96 -0.40
CA GLU A 334 36.18 10.80 -0.53
C GLU A 334 37.10 10.93 -1.75
N LYS A 335 36.59 11.37 -2.91
CA LYS A 335 37.44 11.69 -4.09
C LYS A 335 38.44 12.81 -3.82
N LYS A 336 38.03 13.91 -3.16
CA LYS A 336 38.96 14.99 -2.80
C LYS A 336 40.00 14.53 -1.78
N GLN A 337 39.63 13.71 -0.82
CA GLN A 337 40.57 13.12 0.13
C GLN A 337 41.59 12.25 -0.60
N GLN A 338 41.15 11.41 -1.54
CA GLN A 338 42.05 10.61 -2.39
C GLN A 338 42.99 11.50 -3.22
N GLU A 339 42.49 12.57 -3.86
CA GLU A 339 43.33 13.57 -4.55
C GLU A 339 44.35 14.25 -3.62
N TYR A 340 44.03 14.46 -2.34
CA TYR A 340 44.97 15.01 -1.37
C TYR A 340 45.98 13.97 -0.87
N GLU A 341 45.57 12.72 -0.65
CA GLU A 341 46.45 11.62 -0.25
C GLU A 341 47.47 11.28 -1.35
N ASP A 342 47.04 11.23 -2.61
CA ASP A 342 47.94 11.03 -3.77
C ASP A 342 48.96 12.18 -3.89
N ARG A 343 48.53 13.44 -3.73
CA ARG A 343 49.43 14.60 -3.72
C ARG A 343 50.36 14.61 -2.51
N LEU A 344 49.90 14.19 -1.33
CA LEU A 344 50.73 14.14 -0.12
C LEU A 344 51.81 13.06 -0.28
N ARG A 345 51.47 11.90 -0.83
CA ARG A 345 52.44 10.84 -1.17
C ARG A 345 53.46 11.34 -2.19
N GLN A 346 53.01 11.99 -3.28
CA GLN A 346 53.91 12.55 -4.29
C GLN A 346 54.85 13.61 -3.70
N MET A 347 54.36 14.47 -2.81
CA MET A 347 55.18 15.43 -2.07
C MET A 347 56.13 14.75 -1.07
N GLN A 348 55.74 13.64 -0.43
CA GLN A 348 56.63 12.84 0.41
C GLN A 348 57.75 12.18 -0.40
N GLU A 349 57.46 11.61 -1.56
CA GLU A 349 58.47 11.04 -2.48
C GLU A 349 59.46 12.13 -2.94
N GLU A 350 59.00 13.34 -3.27
CA GLU A 350 59.88 14.48 -3.57
C GLU A 350 60.68 14.98 -2.36
N MET A 351 60.08 14.95 -1.16
CA MET A 351 60.73 15.39 0.07
C MET A 351 61.79 14.39 0.54
N GLU A 352 61.51 13.08 0.54
CA GLU A 352 62.48 12.03 0.85
C GLU A 352 63.65 12.06 -0.14
N ARG A 353 63.37 12.25 -1.43
CA ARG A 353 64.41 12.42 -2.45
C ARG A 353 65.25 13.68 -2.21
N SER A 354 64.62 14.79 -1.83
CA SER A 354 65.32 16.03 -1.48
C SER A 354 66.09 15.91 -0.16
N GLN A 355 65.61 15.13 0.79
CA GLN A 355 66.25 14.85 2.07
C GLN A 355 67.42 13.87 1.91
N ALA A 356 67.35 12.91 0.99
CA ALA A 356 68.47 12.07 0.59
C ALA A 356 69.59 12.92 -0.04
N ASN A 357 69.24 13.79 -1.00
CA ASN A 357 70.18 14.77 -1.58
C ASN A 357 70.77 15.69 -0.50
N LEU A 358 69.96 16.14 0.48
CA LEU A 358 70.41 16.98 1.58
C LEU A 358 71.30 16.21 2.56
N LEU A 359 71.05 14.93 2.83
CA LEU A 359 71.90 14.07 3.66
C LEU A 359 73.23 13.77 2.98
N GLU A 360 73.23 13.58 1.66
CA GLU A 360 74.45 13.42 0.86
C GLU A 360 75.29 14.72 0.86
N ALA A 361 74.63 15.88 0.71
CA ALA A 361 75.24 17.19 0.88
C ALA A 361 75.69 17.47 2.33
N GLN A 362 74.94 17.02 3.34
CA GLN A 362 75.29 17.17 4.75
C GLN A 362 76.43 16.25 5.17
N ASP A 363 76.56 15.05 4.61
CA ASP A 363 77.73 14.21 4.88
C ASP A 363 78.98 14.73 4.14
N MET A 364 78.81 15.36 2.98
CA MET A 364 79.86 16.13 2.32
C MET A 364 80.28 17.35 3.15
N ILE A 365 79.31 18.14 3.66
CA ILE A 365 79.56 19.25 4.58
C ILE A 365 80.20 18.74 5.87
N ARG A 366 79.75 17.62 6.44
CA ARG A 366 80.32 17.04 7.67
C ARG A 366 81.80 16.71 7.50
N ARG A 367 82.22 16.19 6.34
CA ARG A 367 83.64 15.95 6.03
C ARG A 367 84.47 17.25 5.95
N LEU A 368 83.85 18.37 5.53
CA LEU A 368 84.46 19.70 5.52
C LEU A 368 84.43 20.38 6.91
N GLU A 369 83.35 20.18 7.68
CA GLU A 369 83.20 20.63 9.06
C GLU A 369 84.11 19.86 10.03
N GLU A 370 84.44 18.60 9.74
CA GLU A 370 85.38 17.81 10.53
C GLU A 370 86.83 18.30 10.29
N GLN A 371 87.14 18.79 9.09
CA GLN A 371 88.37 19.56 8.81
C GLN A 371 88.37 20.92 9.52
N LEU A 372 87.23 21.63 9.55
CA LEU A 372 87.10 22.90 10.27
C LEU A 372 87.09 22.74 11.81
N ARG A 373 86.52 21.67 12.36
CA ARG A 373 86.53 21.39 13.81
C ARG A 373 87.93 21.11 14.32
N GLN A 374 88.80 20.50 13.51
CA GLN A 374 90.23 20.37 13.85
C GLN A 374 90.92 21.73 13.97
N LEU A 375 90.45 22.76 13.25
CA LEU A 375 90.92 24.15 13.39
C LEU A 375 90.23 24.91 14.53
N GLN A 376 88.95 24.63 14.80
CA GLN A 376 88.11 25.43 15.70
C GLN A 376 88.05 24.90 17.15
N ALA A 377 88.30 23.61 17.38
CA ALA A 377 88.51 23.07 18.73
C ALA A 377 89.74 23.69 19.42
N ALA A 378 90.72 24.16 18.64
CA ALA A 378 91.87 24.94 19.14
C ALA A 378 91.54 26.40 19.49
N LYS A 379 90.30 26.86 19.25
CA LYS A 379 89.83 28.21 19.57
C LYS A 379 88.92 28.24 20.79
N ASP A 380 87.90 27.38 20.82
CA ASP A 380 86.78 27.56 21.75
C ASP A 380 87.10 27.12 23.20
N GLU A 381 88.24 26.43 23.41
CA GLU A 381 88.86 26.21 24.74
C GLU A 381 89.20 27.54 25.47
N LEU A 382 89.31 28.66 24.74
CA LEU A 382 89.60 29.98 25.30
C LEU A 382 88.38 30.70 25.90
N GLU A 383 87.17 30.49 25.35
CA GLU A 383 86.00 31.34 25.64
C GLU A 383 85.09 30.77 26.75
N GLN A 384 85.13 29.45 27.01
CA GLN A 384 84.22 28.81 27.98
C GLN A 384 84.42 29.28 29.44
N ARG A 385 85.53 29.97 29.75
CA ARG A 385 85.83 30.52 31.09
C ARG A 385 84.99 31.74 31.52
N GLN A 386 84.20 32.33 30.62
CA GLN A 386 83.66 33.69 30.86
C GLN A 386 82.22 33.77 31.40
N ASN A 387 81.36 32.80 31.12
CA ASN A 387 79.89 32.98 31.22
C ASN A 387 79.17 32.29 32.40
N GLU A 388 79.88 31.70 33.37
CA GLU A 388 79.24 31.12 34.58
C GLU A 388 78.66 32.16 35.56
N LEU A 389 78.90 33.46 35.32
CA LEU A 389 78.69 34.53 36.31
C LEU A 389 77.29 35.17 36.35
N GLN A 390 76.38 34.88 35.41
CA GLN A 390 75.14 35.68 35.24
C GLN A 390 73.88 34.87 34.85
N ALA A 391 73.28 34.14 35.79
CA ALA A 391 71.90 33.61 35.63
C ALA A 391 71.11 33.30 36.93
N MET A 392 71.68 33.43 38.13
CA MET A 392 70.98 33.11 39.38
C MET A 392 70.37 34.35 40.05
N MET A 393 69.11 34.68 39.71
CA MET A 393 68.11 35.26 40.62
C MET A 393 66.72 35.31 39.95
N GLN A 394 65.67 34.97 40.69
CA GLN A 394 64.29 34.80 40.21
C GLN A 394 63.31 35.71 41.02
N ARG A 395 62.14 36.04 40.43
CA ARG A 395 60.72 35.84 40.88
C ARG A 395 60.37 35.91 42.40
N LEU A 396 59.13 36.17 42.90
CA LEU A 396 57.78 36.67 42.50
C LEU A 396 56.93 36.84 43.82
N GLU A 397 55.63 37.28 43.81
CA GLU A 397 54.47 36.83 44.69
C GLU A 397 53.23 37.81 44.80
N GLU A 398 52.11 37.43 45.47
CA GLU A 398 50.70 37.87 45.21
C GLU A 398 49.65 37.89 46.41
N THR A 399 48.39 38.38 46.20
CA THR A 399 47.06 38.12 46.91
C THR A 399 46.68 38.75 48.31
N LYS A 400 45.44 38.70 48.88
CA LYS A 400 43.99 38.96 48.47
C LYS A 400 42.94 38.82 49.67
N ASN A 401 41.64 39.18 49.50
CA ASN A 401 40.36 38.81 50.25
C ASN A 401 39.99 39.53 51.62
N MET A 402 38.77 39.54 52.24
CA MET A 402 37.29 39.38 51.90
C MET A 402 36.29 39.72 53.08
N GLU A 403 35.06 40.24 52.78
CA GLU A 403 33.68 40.14 53.40
C GLU A 403 33.24 40.44 54.89
N ALA A 404 31.89 40.54 55.13
CA ALA A 404 31.18 40.82 56.41
C ALA A 404 29.64 40.51 56.40
N ALA A 405 28.96 40.28 57.56
CA ALA A 405 27.49 40.37 57.79
C ALA A 405 27.02 40.16 59.27
N GLU A 406 25.84 40.69 59.68
CA GLU A 406 25.18 40.45 61.00
C GLU A 406 23.64 40.72 60.92
N ARG A 407 22.75 40.05 61.71
CA ARG A 407 21.29 40.36 61.76
C ARG A 407 20.42 39.67 62.86
N GLN A 408 19.20 40.21 63.00
CA GLN A 408 17.91 39.57 63.37
C GLN A 408 17.50 39.37 64.86
N LYS A 409 16.38 40.00 65.26
CA LYS A 409 15.39 39.56 66.29
C LYS A 409 14.25 40.58 66.46
N LEU A 410 13.06 40.35 65.87
CA LEU A 410 11.82 41.11 66.19
C LEU A 410 10.53 40.44 65.64
N GLU A 411 10.33 39.14 65.87
CA GLU A 411 9.36 38.33 65.11
C GLU A 411 8.21 37.68 65.91
N ASP A 412 8.28 37.62 67.24
CA ASP A 412 7.44 36.68 68.02
C ASP A 412 6.02 37.15 68.40
N GLU A 413 5.76 38.45 68.49
CA GLU A 413 4.57 38.97 69.21
C GLU A 413 3.29 39.13 68.34
N ILE A 414 3.42 39.01 67.02
CA ILE A 414 2.27 39.06 66.08
C ILE A 414 1.45 37.75 66.10
N ARG A 415 2.09 36.65 66.51
CA ARG A 415 1.64 35.26 66.30
C ARG A 415 0.31 34.91 67.00
N GLU A 416 0.21 35.15 68.30
CA GLU A 416 -0.83 34.54 69.16
C GLU A 416 -2.26 34.96 68.81
N LYS A 417 -2.49 36.23 68.41
CA LYS A 417 -3.84 36.72 68.05
C LYS A 417 -4.31 36.27 66.66
N GLN A 418 -3.42 35.70 65.85
CA GLN A 418 -3.72 35.22 64.51
C GLN A 418 -4.36 33.82 64.51
N GLU A 419 -4.19 33.07 65.60
CA GLU A 419 -4.50 31.63 65.68
C GLU A 419 -6.00 31.32 65.83
N GLU A 420 -6.76 32.12 66.59
CA GLU A 420 -8.17 31.80 66.89
C GLU A 420 -9.13 32.09 65.73
N VAL A 421 -8.94 33.19 64.99
CA VAL A 421 -9.74 33.49 63.78
C VAL A 421 -9.51 32.42 62.71
N SER A 422 -8.27 31.90 62.62
CA SER A 422 -7.93 30.82 61.69
C SER A 422 -8.76 29.55 61.93
N ARG A 423 -9.04 29.19 63.19
CA ARG A 423 -9.70 27.92 63.57
C ARG A 423 -11.12 27.75 63.02
N ILE A 424 -11.92 28.82 62.94
CA ILE A 424 -13.30 28.74 62.41
C ILE A 424 -13.30 28.86 60.88
N GLN A 425 -12.41 29.68 60.32
CA GLN A 425 -12.19 29.77 58.88
C GLN A 425 -11.79 28.40 58.30
N GLN A 426 -10.90 27.67 58.99
CA GLN A 426 -10.47 26.31 58.65
C GLN A 426 -11.64 25.32 58.49
N GLU A 427 -12.64 25.28 59.38
CA GLU A 427 -13.74 24.30 59.27
C GLU A 427 -14.66 24.54 58.06
N VAL A 428 -14.81 25.79 57.62
CA VAL A 428 -15.55 26.13 56.39
C VAL A 428 -14.70 25.84 55.17
N GLU A 429 -13.43 26.27 55.17
CA GLU A 429 -12.47 25.99 54.11
C GLU A 429 -12.33 24.48 53.85
N ILE A 430 -12.26 23.64 54.89
CA ILE A 430 -12.20 22.17 54.76
C ILE A 430 -13.43 21.61 54.03
N LYS A 431 -14.63 22.14 54.25
CA LYS A 431 -15.88 21.63 53.65
C LYS A 431 -16.12 22.17 52.24
N ASP A 432 -15.78 23.43 52.00
CA ASP A 432 -15.78 24.01 50.66
C ASP A 432 -14.68 23.37 49.80
N GLU A 433 -13.53 23.01 50.38
CA GLU A 433 -12.45 22.25 49.73
C GLU A 433 -12.83 20.79 49.50
N GLU A 434 -13.49 20.10 50.44
CA GLU A 434 -14.04 18.75 50.21
C GLU A 434 -15.11 18.77 49.09
N THR A 435 -15.98 19.78 49.08
CA THR A 435 -17.01 19.94 48.03
C THR A 435 -16.38 20.26 46.67
N ARG A 436 -15.41 21.18 46.62
CA ARG A 436 -14.66 21.53 45.40
C ARG A 436 -13.88 20.33 44.89
N ARG A 437 -13.20 19.59 45.77
CA ARG A 437 -12.49 18.35 45.45
C ARG A 437 -13.43 17.28 44.87
N LEU A 438 -14.62 17.09 45.43
CA LEU A 438 -15.60 16.13 44.88
C LEU A 438 -16.11 16.57 43.50
N GLN A 439 -16.21 17.88 43.23
CA GLN A 439 -16.52 18.40 41.89
C GLN A 439 -15.35 18.14 40.92
N GLU A 440 -14.11 18.44 41.33
CA GLU A 440 -12.88 18.16 40.57
C GLU A 440 -12.72 16.66 40.26
N GLU A 441 -12.95 15.77 41.24
CA GLU A 441 -12.90 14.31 41.06
C GLU A 441 -14.00 13.81 40.09
N VAL A 442 -15.20 14.42 40.09
CA VAL A 442 -16.28 14.10 39.14
C VAL A 442 -15.98 14.63 37.73
N GLU A 443 -15.41 15.82 37.58
CA GLU A 443 -14.98 16.35 36.29
C GLU A 443 -13.80 15.56 35.72
N GLU A 444 -12.84 15.17 36.55
CA GLU A 444 -11.73 14.31 36.12
C GLU A 444 -12.20 12.90 35.75
N ALA A 445 -13.18 12.33 36.47
CA ALA A 445 -13.81 11.06 36.12
C ALA A 445 -14.57 11.14 34.78
N ARG A 446 -15.30 12.23 34.53
CA ARG A 446 -15.94 12.49 33.22
C ARG A 446 -14.90 12.63 32.12
N ARG A 447 -13.84 13.42 32.33
CA ARG A 447 -12.76 13.61 31.35
C ARG A 447 -12.09 12.27 31.02
N LYS A 448 -11.79 11.44 32.02
CA LYS A 448 -11.27 10.06 31.84
C LYS A 448 -12.25 9.16 31.08
N GLN A 449 -13.56 9.29 31.31
CA GLN A 449 -14.59 8.56 30.57
C GLN A 449 -14.62 8.98 29.09
N ASP A 450 -14.58 10.28 28.80
CA ASP A 450 -14.60 10.82 27.44
C ASP A 450 -13.28 10.53 26.69
N GLU A 451 -12.13 10.64 27.36
CA GLU A 451 -10.81 10.21 26.87
C GLU A 451 -10.82 8.71 26.50
N ALA A 452 -11.36 7.85 27.37
CA ALA A 452 -11.46 6.41 27.11
C ALA A 452 -12.46 6.07 25.98
N ALA A 453 -13.58 6.78 25.90
CA ALA A 453 -14.55 6.63 24.81
C ALA A 453 -13.96 7.08 23.46
N ALA A 454 -13.23 8.20 23.43
CA ALA A 454 -12.51 8.68 22.26
C ALA A 454 -11.40 7.70 21.82
N ALA A 455 -10.63 7.15 22.76
CA ALA A 455 -9.62 6.13 22.46
C ALA A 455 -10.25 4.85 21.87
N LEU A 456 -11.38 4.38 22.41
CA LEU A 456 -12.10 3.22 21.87
C LEU A 456 -12.69 3.52 20.48
N ALA A 457 -13.25 4.71 20.26
CA ALA A 457 -13.73 5.14 18.95
C ALA A 457 -12.59 5.21 17.92
N ALA A 458 -11.43 5.75 18.33
CA ALA A 458 -10.22 5.81 17.51
C ALA A 458 -9.65 4.43 17.14
N ALA A 459 -9.93 3.38 17.91
CA ALA A 459 -9.61 2.00 17.53
C ALA A 459 -10.57 1.43 16.44
N THR A 460 -11.74 2.04 16.21
CA THR A 460 -12.67 1.61 15.15
C THR A 460 -12.49 2.37 13.84
N THR A 461 -13.04 1.85 12.75
CA THR A 461 -13.14 2.60 11.48
C THR A 461 -14.55 3.18 11.28
N PRO A 462 -14.72 4.34 10.61
CA PRO A 462 -16.04 4.95 10.45
C PRO A 462 -17.00 4.08 9.65
N SER A 463 -18.20 3.83 10.19
CA SER A 463 -19.17 2.89 9.59
C SER A 463 -19.66 3.30 8.20
N HIS A 464 -19.63 4.59 7.85
CA HIS A 464 -20.00 5.11 6.53
C HIS A 464 -18.91 4.90 5.45
N HIS A 465 -17.66 4.62 5.84
CA HIS A 465 -16.62 4.28 4.88
C HIS A 465 -16.87 2.91 4.27
N HIS A 466 -17.38 1.95 5.05
CA HIS A 466 -17.71 0.60 4.59
C HIS A 466 -18.78 0.60 3.49
N VAL A 467 -18.73 -0.42 2.65
CA VAL A 467 -19.77 -0.73 1.66
C VAL A 467 -20.97 -1.39 2.36
N SER A 468 -22.18 -1.07 1.93
CA SER A 468 -23.42 -1.49 2.57
C SER A 468 -23.66 -3.00 2.45
N GLU A 469 -23.54 -3.72 3.56
CA GLU A 469 -23.81 -5.16 3.64
C GLU A 469 -25.31 -5.51 3.75
N ARG A 470 -26.17 -4.84 2.95
CA ARG A 470 -27.60 -5.16 2.81
C ARG A 470 -27.78 -6.48 2.06
N GLY A 471 -27.40 -7.57 2.71
CA GLY A 471 -27.44 -8.93 2.17
C GLY A 471 -28.84 -9.52 2.10
N ALA A 472 -28.93 -10.71 1.51
CA ALA A 472 -30.18 -11.44 1.23
C ALA A 472 -31.03 -11.82 2.46
N ASP A 473 -30.60 -11.48 3.66
CA ASP A 473 -31.22 -11.91 4.92
C ASP A 473 -31.97 -10.76 5.60
N SER A 474 -31.80 -9.50 5.14
CA SER A 474 -32.55 -8.35 5.66
C SER A 474 -33.89 -8.17 4.95
N ARG A 475 -34.98 -8.65 5.59
CA ARG A 475 -36.29 -8.01 5.39
C ARG A 475 -36.27 -6.60 6.00
N ALA A 476 -37.16 -5.73 5.52
CA ALA A 476 -37.48 -4.52 6.26
C ALA A 476 -38.24 -4.93 7.54
N ASP A 477 -37.71 -4.53 8.70
CA ASP A 477 -38.30 -4.82 10.00
C ASP A 477 -39.21 -3.66 10.43
N ASP A 478 -40.44 -3.64 9.89
CA ASP A 478 -41.52 -2.80 10.42
C ASP A 478 -42.19 -3.49 11.64
N GLY A 479 -41.38 -3.73 12.66
CA GLY A 479 -41.77 -3.85 14.07
C GLY A 479 -42.50 -5.11 14.54
N ALA A 480 -41.79 -5.99 15.26
CA ALA A 480 -42.27 -6.60 16.51
C ALA A 480 -41.11 -7.23 17.32
N ASP A 481 -41.18 -7.18 18.66
CA ASP A 481 -40.28 -7.93 19.54
C ASP A 481 -40.39 -9.46 19.31
N GLY A 482 -39.25 -10.16 19.26
CA GLY A 482 -39.25 -11.63 19.14
C GLY A 482 -37.86 -12.28 19.07
N ASP A 483 -37.44 -12.92 20.16
CA ASP A 483 -36.22 -13.75 20.22
C ASP A 483 -36.37 -15.04 19.38
N ALA A 484 -35.92 -15.02 18.12
CA ALA A 484 -35.93 -16.19 17.25
C ALA A 484 -34.82 -16.17 16.17
N ALA A 485 -33.55 -16.07 16.58
CA ALA A 485 -32.38 -16.08 15.68
C ALA A 485 -32.08 -17.46 15.03
N SER A 486 -33.07 -18.04 14.34
CA SER A 486 -32.88 -19.17 13.45
C SER A 486 -32.34 -18.70 12.09
N ASP A 487 -31.26 -19.32 11.61
CA ASP A 487 -30.66 -19.04 10.30
C ASP A 487 -31.54 -19.69 9.21
N THR A 488 -32.75 -19.15 9.01
CA THR A 488 -33.60 -19.51 7.88
C THR A 488 -32.85 -19.14 6.60
N ASN A 489 -32.44 -20.17 5.86
CA ASN A 489 -31.74 -20.01 4.59
C ASN A 489 -32.67 -19.28 3.61
N SER A 490 -32.60 -17.94 3.57
CA SER A 490 -33.50 -17.16 2.73
C SER A 490 -33.21 -17.45 1.26
N ASP A 491 -34.13 -18.16 0.62
CA ASP A 491 -34.04 -18.50 -0.80
C ASP A 491 -34.33 -17.29 -1.69
N ALA A 492 -34.89 -16.21 -1.14
CA ALA A 492 -35.02 -14.90 -1.80
C ALA A 492 -34.22 -13.81 -1.07
N GLY A 493 -33.79 -12.78 -1.82
CA GLY A 493 -33.17 -11.58 -1.25
C GLY A 493 -32.77 -10.53 -2.29
N GLY A 494 -32.44 -9.32 -1.81
CA GLY A 494 -32.06 -8.16 -2.63
C GLY A 494 -33.01 -6.96 -2.45
N GLY A 495 -32.93 -5.97 -3.34
CA GLY A 495 -33.71 -4.74 -3.23
C GLY A 495 -33.39 -3.68 -4.30
N ASP A 496 -33.95 -2.49 -4.11
CA ASP A 496 -33.66 -1.31 -4.94
C ASP A 496 -32.27 -0.76 -4.64
N LEU A 497 -31.61 -0.24 -5.67
CA LEU A 497 -30.30 0.39 -5.60
C LEU A 497 -30.45 1.92 -5.50
N ALA A 498 -29.58 2.56 -4.71
CA ALA A 498 -29.61 4.00 -4.50
C ALA A 498 -29.18 4.74 -5.78
N ARG A 499 -30.05 5.57 -6.36
CA ARG A 499 -29.77 6.28 -7.61
C ARG A 499 -28.54 7.20 -7.52
N GLY A 500 -27.86 7.35 -8.64
CA GLY A 500 -26.84 8.37 -8.84
C GLY A 500 -27.42 9.78 -9.00
N PRO A 501 -26.55 10.77 -9.26
CA PRO A 501 -26.97 12.12 -9.68
C PRO A 501 -27.75 12.11 -11.00
N ASP A 502 -28.50 13.18 -11.26
CA ASP A 502 -29.26 13.35 -12.52
C ASP A 502 -28.35 13.69 -13.72
N ASP A 503 -27.15 14.22 -13.47
CA ASP A 503 -26.09 14.57 -14.44
C ASP A 503 -25.05 13.46 -14.65
N LEU A 504 -25.37 12.21 -14.26
CA LEU A 504 -24.45 11.08 -14.33
C LEU A 504 -23.98 10.74 -15.77
N VAL A 505 -22.67 10.86 -16.00
CA VAL A 505 -21.97 10.37 -17.20
C VAL A 505 -21.28 9.02 -16.89
N ASP A 506 -21.33 8.06 -17.82
CA ASP A 506 -20.56 6.81 -17.72
C ASP A 506 -19.17 6.99 -18.37
N PRO A 507 -18.07 6.83 -17.61
CA PRO A 507 -16.73 7.19 -18.07
C PRO A 507 -16.20 6.23 -19.15
N VAL A 508 -16.84 5.08 -19.38
CA VAL A 508 -16.41 4.14 -20.43
C VAL A 508 -16.63 4.73 -21.83
N ALA A 509 -17.42 5.78 -21.99
CA ALA A 509 -17.48 6.57 -23.22
C ALA A 509 -16.09 7.16 -23.59
N ASP A 510 -15.47 7.87 -22.66
CA ASP A 510 -14.23 8.62 -22.91
C ASP A 510 -12.96 7.88 -22.47
N ARG A 511 -13.08 6.83 -21.65
CA ARG A 511 -11.93 6.05 -21.19
C ARG A 511 -11.14 5.43 -22.34
N ARG A 512 -9.81 5.50 -22.23
CA ARG A 512 -8.85 4.96 -23.19
C ARG A 512 -7.80 4.15 -22.43
N THR A 513 -7.27 3.11 -23.05
CA THR A 513 -6.16 2.33 -22.50
C THR A 513 -4.93 3.22 -22.27
N LEU A 514 -4.01 2.81 -21.41
CA LEU A 514 -2.71 3.46 -21.29
C LEU A 514 -1.89 3.25 -22.57
N ALA A 515 -2.02 2.08 -23.23
CA ALA A 515 -1.30 1.74 -24.45
C ALA A 515 -1.74 2.52 -25.71
N GLU A 516 -2.94 3.12 -25.73
CA GLU A 516 -3.35 4.08 -26.78
C GLU A 516 -3.16 5.55 -26.39
N ARG A 517 -2.86 5.84 -25.11
CA ARG A 517 -2.57 7.19 -24.60
C ARG A 517 -1.08 7.51 -24.47
N ASN A 518 -0.23 6.50 -24.29
CA ASN A 518 1.19 6.65 -24.01
C ASN A 518 2.04 5.95 -25.10
N GLU A 519 2.66 6.76 -25.96
CA GLU A 519 3.51 6.29 -27.06
C GLU A 519 4.73 5.50 -26.57
N ARG A 520 5.32 5.83 -25.40
CA ARG A 520 6.43 5.03 -24.84
C ARG A 520 5.95 3.60 -24.56
N LEU A 521 4.80 3.46 -23.87
CA LEU A 521 4.24 2.14 -23.56
C LEU A 521 3.88 1.36 -24.84
N HIS A 522 3.29 2.03 -25.83
CA HIS A 522 2.97 1.41 -27.12
C HIS A 522 4.23 0.83 -27.79
N ASN A 523 5.31 1.62 -27.84
CA ASN A 523 6.57 1.20 -28.45
C ASN A 523 7.30 0.12 -27.63
N GLN A 524 7.24 0.16 -26.30
CA GLN A 524 7.78 -0.90 -25.42
C GLN A 524 7.09 -2.24 -25.64
N LEU A 525 5.75 -2.27 -25.63
CA LEU A 525 4.98 -3.49 -25.89
C LEU A 525 5.20 -4.02 -27.32
N LYS A 526 5.33 -3.11 -28.30
CA LYS A 526 5.62 -3.45 -29.70
C LYS A 526 7.01 -4.08 -29.88
N ALA A 527 8.04 -3.54 -29.22
CA ALA A 527 9.39 -4.12 -29.22
C ALA A 527 9.38 -5.52 -28.57
N LEU A 528 8.82 -5.65 -27.37
CA LEU A 528 8.68 -6.95 -26.69
C LEU A 528 7.94 -8.00 -27.53
N LYS A 529 6.89 -7.59 -28.26
CA LYS A 529 6.16 -8.48 -29.18
C LYS A 529 7.00 -8.94 -30.38
N GLN A 530 8.00 -8.15 -30.81
CA GLN A 530 8.94 -8.51 -31.87
C GLN A 530 10.07 -9.41 -31.37
N ASP A 531 10.60 -9.14 -30.17
CA ASP A 531 11.65 -9.96 -29.54
C ASP A 531 11.13 -11.38 -29.25
N LEU A 532 9.99 -11.48 -28.54
CA LEU A 532 9.40 -12.76 -28.13
C LEU A 532 8.87 -13.59 -29.31
N ALA A 533 8.55 -12.96 -30.46
CA ALA A 533 8.12 -13.69 -31.65
C ALA A 533 9.20 -14.62 -32.21
N GLN A 534 10.49 -14.37 -31.93
CA GLN A 534 11.60 -15.19 -32.42
C GLN A 534 11.74 -16.52 -31.66
N SER A 535 11.36 -16.55 -30.38
CA SER A 535 11.46 -17.74 -29.51
C SER A 535 10.13 -18.49 -29.32
N ARG A 536 9.00 -17.94 -29.79
CA ARG A 536 7.66 -18.50 -29.58
C ARG A 536 7.49 -19.91 -30.16
N ASP A 537 6.84 -20.78 -29.40
CA ASP A 537 6.41 -22.11 -29.82
C ASP A 537 4.89 -22.12 -30.09
N GLU A 538 4.51 -22.02 -31.36
CA GLU A 538 3.09 -21.94 -31.76
C GLU A 538 2.29 -23.21 -31.43
N THR A 539 2.98 -24.34 -31.19
CA THR A 539 2.31 -25.60 -30.79
C THR A 539 1.72 -25.53 -29.38
N LYS A 540 2.20 -24.59 -28.55
CA LYS A 540 1.80 -24.41 -27.14
C LYS A 540 0.82 -23.26 -26.91
N GLU A 541 0.37 -22.60 -27.98
CA GLU A 541 -0.55 -21.46 -27.90
C GLU A 541 -1.92 -21.88 -27.34
N THR A 542 -2.32 -21.30 -26.19
CA THR A 542 -3.58 -21.66 -25.52
C THR A 542 -4.80 -21.03 -26.21
N ALA A 543 -6.00 -21.47 -25.81
CA ALA A 543 -7.25 -20.85 -26.28
C ALA A 543 -7.32 -19.35 -25.98
N MET A 544 -6.84 -18.90 -24.81
CA MET A 544 -6.87 -17.48 -24.43
C MET A 544 -5.86 -16.66 -25.25
N ASP A 545 -4.68 -17.21 -25.55
CA ASP A 545 -3.70 -16.53 -26.42
C ASP A 545 -4.27 -16.31 -27.84
N LYS A 546 -5.03 -17.29 -28.37
CA LYS A 546 -5.73 -17.22 -29.66
C LYS A 546 -6.82 -16.15 -29.67
N ILE A 547 -7.67 -16.12 -28.64
CA ILE A 547 -8.74 -15.12 -28.49
C ILE A 547 -8.16 -13.71 -28.37
N HIS A 548 -7.14 -13.51 -27.52
CA HIS A 548 -6.49 -12.22 -27.35
C HIS A 548 -5.82 -11.75 -28.66
N ARG A 549 -5.10 -12.65 -29.36
CA ARG A 549 -4.52 -12.35 -30.68
C ARG A 549 -5.57 -11.92 -31.69
N GLU A 550 -6.73 -12.57 -31.70
CA GLU A 550 -7.83 -12.20 -32.59
C GLU A 550 -8.46 -10.85 -32.24
N ASN A 551 -8.66 -10.55 -30.96
CA ASN A 551 -9.13 -9.23 -30.52
C ASN A 551 -8.15 -8.12 -30.92
N VAL A 552 -6.85 -8.31 -30.71
CA VAL A 552 -5.81 -7.38 -31.16
C VAL A 552 -5.80 -7.25 -32.69
N ARG A 553 -5.99 -8.35 -33.44
CA ARG A 553 -6.09 -8.33 -34.91
C ARG A 553 -7.31 -7.53 -35.40
N GLN A 554 -8.42 -7.57 -34.67
CA GLN A 554 -9.63 -6.79 -34.95
C GLN A 554 -9.58 -5.36 -34.40
N GLY A 555 -8.46 -4.92 -33.80
CA GLY A 555 -8.32 -3.58 -33.21
C GLY A 555 -9.16 -3.36 -31.94
N ARG A 556 -9.59 -4.44 -31.27
CA ARG A 556 -10.33 -4.39 -30.00
C ARG A 556 -9.37 -4.19 -28.82
N ASP A 557 -9.91 -3.54 -27.80
CA ASP A 557 -9.39 -3.51 -26.44
C ASP A 557 -10.56 -3.54 -25.44
N LYS A 558 -10.26 -3.57 -24.14
CA LYS A 558 -11.24 -3.59 -23.05
C LYS A 558 -12.31 -2.51 -23.19
N TYR A 559 -11.94 -1.25 -23.41
CA TYR A 559 -12.90 -0.14 -23.43
C TYR A 559 -13.60 0.04 -24.78
N LYS A 560 -12.93 -0.25 -25.91
CA LYS A 560 -13.59 -0.34 -27.23
C LYS A 560 -14.66 -1.43 -27.24
N THR A 561 -14.37 -2.60 -26.66
CA THR A 561 -15.31 -3.72 -26.54
C THR A 561 -16.47 -3.37 -25.60
N LEU A 562 -16.19 -2.81 -24.41
CA LEU A 562 -17.24 -2.36 -23.49
C LEU A 562 -18.15 -1.28 -24.11
N ARG A 563 -17.60 -0.32 -24.89
CA ARG A 563 -18.41 0.65 -25.65
C ARG A 563 -19.28 -0.03 -26.72
N GLU A 564 -18.78 -1.07 -27.37
CA GLU A 564 -19.51 -1.78 -28.41
C GLU A 564 -20.70 -2.57 -27.87
N ILE A 565 -20.48 -3.39 -26.84
CA ILE A 565 -21.51 -4.26 -26.26
C ILE A 565 -22.60 -3.51 -25.45
N ARG A 566 -22.36 -2.23 -25.15
CA ARG A 566 -23.32 -1.32 -24.50
C ARG A 566 -24.19 -0.55 -25.52
N LYS A 567 -23.94 -0.67 -26.83
CA LYS A 567 -24.71 0.05 -27.87
C LYS A 567 -26.19 -0.36 -27.88
N GLY A 568 -27.07 0.62 -28.11
CA GLY A 568 -28.52 0.43 -28.15
C GLY A 568 -29.16 0.43 -26.76
N ASN A 569 -30.50 0.48 -26.70
CA ASN A 569 -31.23 0.53 -25.43
C ASN A 569 -31.15 -0.80 -24.64
N THR A 570 -31.44 -0.74 -23.34
CA THR A 570 -31.38 -1.89 -22.44
C THR A 570 -32.27 -3.03 -22.91
N LYS A 571 -33.45 -2.73 -23.48
CA LYS A 571 -34.33 -3.74 -24.09
C LYS A 571 -33.61 -4.58 -25.15
N ARG A 572 -32.98 -3.96 -26.15
CA ARG A 572 -32.25 -4.68 -27.21
C ARG A 572 -31.21 -5.63 -26.62
N ARG A 573 -30.49 -5.20 -25.57
CA ARG A 573 -29.44 -6.00 -24.93
C ARG A 573 -29.99 -7.17 -24.10
N VAL A 574 -31.15 -7.02 -23.46
CA VAL A 574 -31.87 -8.15 -22.83
C VAL A 574 -32.44 -9.11 -23.89
N ASP A 575 -33.04 -8.58 -24.97
CA ASP A 575 -33.55 -9.37 -26.09
C ASP A 575 -32.42 -10.15 -26.80
N GLN A 576 -31.19 -9.60 -26.86
CA GLN A 576 -30.00 -10.30 -27.35
C GLN A 576 -29.58 -11.44 -26.40
N PHE A 577 -29.56 -11.20 -25.08
CA PHE A 577 -29.15 -12.21 -24.09
C PHE A 577 -30.06 -13.45 -24.09
N GLU A 578 -31.37 -13.25 -24.18
CA GLU A 578 -32.34 -14.36 -24.28
C GLU A 578 -32.30 -15.05 -25.66
N ASN A 579 -31.49 -14.57 -26.59
CA ASN A 579 -31.28 -15.18 -27.90
C ASN A 579 -29.91 -15.84 -28.11
N MET A 580 -29.01 -15.76 -27.14
CA MET A 580 -27.81 -16.60 -27.04
C MET A 580 -28.18 -18.06 -26.75
#